data_AF-A0A7W1TVS2-F1
#
_entry.id   AF-A0A7W1TVS2-F1
#
_cell.length_a   1.000
_cell.length_b   1.000
_cell.length_c   1.000
_cell.angle_alpha   90.00
_cell.angle_beta   90.00
_cell.angle_gamma   90.00
#
_symmetry.space_group_name_H-M   'P 1'
#
loop_
_entity.id
_entity.type
_entity.pdbx_description
1 polymer ?
#
loop_
_entity_poly.entity_id
_entity_poly.type
_entity_poly.pdbx_seq_one_letter_code
_entity_poly.pdbx_strand_id
1 'polypeptide(L)'
;MLRSAGEVAIAVARVGLAADPPEPPPRGLLPLLRFARLPDQALAAARKVIDDDEGFRRRVREATTEELVGRASWLFLDRPDGWEDELGWLAAAAEEAVGAAEETRAEVKLRRRVTTLEASLSRQADELLRLRAELSLAKDQRADERRARRLAESDAGRLRRTTEELATEVDD
;
A
#
# COMPACT_ATOMS: atom_id res chain seq x y z
N MET A 1 -0.69 16.53 -15.14
CA MET A 1 -1.36 16.71 -16.45
C MET A 1 -0.45 17.28 -17.53
N LEU A 2 0.25 18.41 -17.33
CA LEU A 2 1.01 19.10 -18.39
C LEU A 2 2.45 18.59 -18.63
N ARG A 3 2.70 17.29 -18.43
CA ARG A 3 4.03 16.70 -18.61
C ARG A 3 4.43 16.72 -20.09
N SER A 4 3.52 16.29 -20.97
CA SER A 4 3.78 16.15 -22.40
C SER A 4 4.16 17.49 -23.07
N ALA A 5 3.53 18.60 -22.68
CA ALA A 5 3.91 19.93 -23.17
C ALA A 5 5.39 20.26 -22.89
N GLY A 6 5.88 19.96 -21.67
CA GLY A 6 7.27 20.19 -21.30
C GLY A 6 8.26 19.26 -22.03
N GLU A 7 7.86 18.01 -22.25
CA GLU A 7 8.69 17.02 -22.98
C GLU A 7 8.83 17.40 -24.45
N VAL A 8 7.71 17.76 -25.11
CA VAL A 8 7.72 18.22 -26.51
C VAL A 8 8.49 19.54 -26.64
N ALA A 9 8.36 20.48 -25.70
CA ALA A 9 9.14 21.71 -25.72
C ALA A 9 10.65 21.46 -25.73
N ILE A 10 11.14 20.53 -24.91
CA ILE A 10 12.56 20.16 -24.91
C ILE A 10 12.97 19.49 -26.23
N ALA A 11 12.10 18.65 -26.81
CA ALA A 11 12.35 18.05 -28.12
C ALA A 11 12.45 19.11 -29.22
N VAL A 12 11.49 20.04 -29.29
CA VAL A 12 11.46 21.15 -30.25
C VAL A 12 12.69 22.05 -30.09
N ALA A 13 13.09 22.36 -28.86
CA ALA A 13 14.30 23.13 -28.59
C ALA A 13 15.57 22.44 -29.09
N ARG A 14 15.68 21.11 -28.96
CA ARG A 14 16.80 20.33 -29.50
C ARG A 14 16.81 20.30 -31.01
N VAL A 15 15.63 20.09 -31.62
CA VAL A 15 15.47 20.07 -33.08
C VAL A 15 15.84 21.42 -33.68
N GLY A 16 15.35 22.53 -33.10
CA GLY A 16 15.68 23.88 -33.57
C GLY A 16 17.17 24.20 -33.46
N LEU A 17 17.83 23.78 -32.39
CA LEU A 17 19.27 23.97 -32.23
C LEU A 17 20.10 23.18 -33.26
N ALA A 18 19.58 22.03 -33.72
CA ALA A 18 20.23 21.18 -34.71
C ALA A 18 19.87 21.53 -36.17
N ALA A 19 18.97 22.50 -36.39
CA ALA A 19 18.56 22.94 -37.73
C ALA A 19 19.64 23.78 -38.42
N ASP A 20 19.50 23.98 -39.74
CA ASP A 20 20.35 24.85 -40.55
C ASP A 20 19.49 25.84 -41.37
N PRO A 21 19.48 27.16 -41.04
CA PRO A 21 20.21 27.77 -39.93
C PRO A 21 19.64 27.39 -38.55
N PRO A 22 20.46 27.40 -37.47
CA PRO A 22 19.99 27.05 -36.13
C PRO A 22 18.96 28.05 -35.61
N GLU A 23 17.87 27.54 -35.03
CA GLU A 23 16.90 28.33 -34.30
C GLU A 23 17.16 28.22 -32.78
N PRO A 24 17.69 29.27 -32.13
CA PRO A 24 18.07 29.18 -30.73
C PRO A 24 16.85 29.01 -29.82
N PRO A 25 16.91 28.13 -28.81
CA PRO A 25 15.86 28.02 -27.81
C PRO A 25 15.94 29.16 -26.79
N PRO A 26 14.84 29.44 -26.07
CA PRO A 26 14.86 30.40 -24.96
C PRO A 26 15.92 30.05 -23.92
N ARG A 27 16.57 31.08 -23.36
CA ARG A 27 17.72 30.92 -22.43
C ARG A 27 17.41 30.00 -21.24
N GLY A 28 16.18 30.06 -20.73
CA GLY A 28 15.72 29.23 -19.60
C GLY A 28 15.70 27.73 -19.88
N LEU A 29 15.64 27.31 -21.16
CA LEU A 29 15.66 25.89 -21.54
C LEU A 29 17.05 25.31 -21.69
N LEU A 30 18.08 26.14 -21.96
CA LEU A 30 19.45 25.66 -22.21
C LEU A 30 19.97 24.70 -21.12
N PRO A 31 19.78 24.96 -19.81
CA PRO A 31 20.23 24.03 -18.76
C PRO A 31 19.48 22.69 -18.77
N LEU A 32 18.28 22.67 -19.34
CA LEU A 32 17.40 21.49 -19.36
C LEU A 32 17.72 20.56 -20.52
N LEU A 33 18.30 21.06 -21.61
CA LEU A 33 18.59 20.27 -22.82
C LEU A 33 19.61 19.15 -22.58
N ARG A 34 20.44 19.25 -21.53
CA ARG A 34 21.43 18.22 -21.15
C ARG A 34 20.84 16.98 -20.49
N PHE A 35 19.58 17.03 -20.02
CA PHE A 35 18.99 15.90 -19.32
C PHE A 35 18.61 14.77 -20.28
N ALA A 36 19.15 13.58 -20.06
CA ALA A 36 18.73 12.38 -20.79
C ALA A 36 17.29 11.99 -20.46
N ARG A 37 16.90 12.13 -19.17
CA ARG A 37 15.53 11.94 -18.69
C ARG A 37 15.11 13.17 -17.89
N LEU A 38 13.94 13.74 -18.18
CA LEU A 38 13.46 14.96 -17.56
C LEU A 38 12.73 14.66 -16.23
N PRO A 39 13.25 15.14 -15.08
CA PRO A 39 12.51 15.09 -13.82
C PRO A 39 11.34 16.08 -13.82
N ASP A 40 10.35 15.88 -12.94
CA ASP A 40 9.17 16.75 -12.85
C ASP A 40 9.51 18.23 -12.65
N GLN A 41 10.56 18.52 -11.87
CA GLN A 41 11.04 19.88 -11.66
C GLN A 41 11.55 20.53 -12.95
N ALA A 42 12.26 19.77 -13.80
CA ALA A 42 12.71 20.28 -15.10
C ALA A 42 11.53 20.53 -16.05
N LEU A 43 10.49 19.69 -15.99
CA LEU A 43 9.27 19.87 -16.77
C LEU A 43 8.45 21.06 -16.31
N ALA A 44 8.44 21.35 -15.01
CA ALA A 44 7.82 22.56 -14.47
C ALA A 44 8.58 23.82 -14.91
N ALA A 45 9.92 23.79 -14.89
CA ALA A 45 10.74 24.87 -15.40
C ALA A 45 10.54 25.10 -16.90
N ALA A 46 10.48 24.02 -17.70
CA ALA A 46 10.19 24.11 -19.14
C ALA A 46 8.81 24.75 -19.39
N ARG A 47 7.80 24.38 -18.62
CA ARG A 47 6.46 24.99 -18.69
C ARG A 47 6.48 26.48 -18.44
N LYS A 48 7.21 26.94 -17.42
CA LYS A 48 7.35 28.36 -17.14
C LYS A 48 7.96 29.11 -18.33
N VAL A 49 8.97 28.52 -18.98
CA VAL A 49 9.58 29.12 -20.16
C VAL A 49 8.62 29.20 -21.35
N ILE A 50 7.75 28.19 -21.54
CA ILE A 50 6.69 28.21 -22.57
C ILE A 50 5.65 29.31 -22.26
N ASP A 51 5.35 29.53 -20.99
CA ASP A 51 4.40 30.55 -20.56
C ASP A 51 4.96 31.97 -20.84
N ASP A 52 6.23 32.18 -20.47
CA ASP A 52 6.94 33.46 -20.59
C ASP A 52 7.34 33.81 -22.05
N ASP A 53 7.42 32.83 -22.96
CA ASP A 53 7.85 33.02 -24.36
C ASP A 53 6.79 32.55 -25.37
N GLU A 54 5.97 33.49 -25.83
CA GLU A 54 4.92 33.24 -26.82
C GLU A 54 5.46 32.75 -28.18
N GLY A 55 6.60 33.28 -28.63
CA GLY A 55 7.21 32.88 -29.90
C GLY A 55 7.62 31.41 -29.87
N PHE A 56 8.23 30.99 -28.76
CA PHE A 56 8.58 29.60 -28.53
C PHE A 56 7.34 28.73 -28.33
N ARG A 57 6.32 29.18 -27.58
CA ARG A 57 5.06 28.43 -27.41
C ARG A 57 4.39 28.11 -28.74
N ARG A 58 4.28 29.08 -29.65
CA ARG A 58 3.70 28.86 -30.98
C ARG A 58 4.47 27.80 -31.77
N ARG A 59 5.81 27.84 -31.72
CA ARG A 59 6.65 26.82 -32.35
C ARG A 59 6.42 25.42 -31.78
N VAL A 60 6.27 25.31 -30.46
CA VAL A 60 5.95 24.03 -29.81
C VAL A 60 4.56 23.54 -30.22
N ARG A 61 3.59 24.44 -30.32
CA ARG A 61 2.23 24.15 -30.81
C ARG A 61 2.23 23.66 -32.25
N GLU A 62 2.98 24.30 -33.15
CA GLU A 62 3.08 23.94 -34.56
C GLU A 62 3.76 22.57 -34.77
N ALA A 63 4.69 22.21 -33.90
CA ALA A 63 5.41 20.94 -33.95
C ALA A 63 4.66 19.75 -33.31
N THR A 64 3.42 19.95 -32.85
CA THR A 64 2.67 18.92 -32.13
C THR A 64 1.20 18.88 -32.52
N THR A 65 0.48 17.85 -32.05
CA THR A 65 -0.97 17.72 -32.23
C THR A 65 -1.63 17.38 -30.91
N GLU A 66 -2.93 17.63 -30.80
CA GLU A 66 -3.69 17.33 -29.58
C GLU A 66 -3.57 15.85 -29.17
N GLU A 67 -3.61 14.93 -30.14
CA GLU A 67 -3.51 13.50 -29.90
C GLU A 67 -2.17 13.10 -29.28
N LEU A 68 -1.10 13.80 -29.65
CA LEU A 68 0.26 13.49 -29.19
C LEU A 68 0.48 13.94 -27.74
N VAL A 69 -0.03 15.13 -27.37
CA VAL A 69 0.24 15.73 -26.04
C VAL A 69 -0.93 15.62 -25.06
N GLY A 70 -2.10 15.25 -25.56
CA GLY A 70 -3.36 15.24 -24.84
C GLY A 70 -3.97 16.65 -24.69
N ARG A 71 -5.29 16.69 -24.49
CA ARG A 71 -6.09 17.92 -24.43
C ARG A 71 -5.54 18.99 -23.49
N ALA A 72 -5.17 18.64 -22.26
CA ALA A 72 -4.67 19.62 -21.28
C ALA A 72 -3.37 20.30 -21.74
N SER A 73 -2.43 19.52 -22.28
CA SER A 73 -1.17 20.06 -22.82
C SER A 73 -1.41 20.87 -24.09
N TRP A 74 -2.37 20.45 -24.92
CA TRP A 74 -2.77 21.16 -26.13
C TRP A 74 -3.36 22.53 -25.81
N LEU A 75 -4.34 22.60 -24.89
CA LEU A 75 -4.95 23.87 -24.44
C LEU A 75 -3.92 24.86 -23.91
N PHE A 76 -2.93 24.39 -23.15
CA PHE A 76 -1.85 25.23 -22.65
C PHE A 76 -0.98 25.85 -23.77
N LEU A 77 -0.82 25.14 -24.89
CA LEU A 77 -0.01 25.55 -26.03
C LEU A 77 -0.80 26.42 -27.03
N ASP A 78 -2.02 26.00 -27.37
CA ASP A 78 -2.87 26.62 -28.39
C ASP A 78 -3.63 27.85 -27.88
N ARG A 79 -4.01 27.85 -26.59
CA ARG A 79 -4.74 28.93 -25.91
C ARG A 79 -5.94 29.49 -26.68
N PRO A 80 -6.88 28.66 -27.16
CA PRO A 80 -8.13 29.14 -27.73
C PRO A 80 -8.96 29.89 -26.68
N ASP A 81 -9.98 30.63 -27.10
CA ASP A 81 -10.90 31.30 -26.18
C ASP A 81 -11.48 30.29 -25.16
N GLY A 82 -11.43 30.65 -23.86
CA GLY A 82 -11.90 29.78 -22.77
C GLY A 82 -10.94 28.65 -22.36
N TRP A 83 -9.70 28.63 -22.86
CA TRP A 83 -8.74 27.57 -22.54
C TRP A 83 -8.43 27.42 -21.05
N GLU A 84 -8.42 28.52 -20.28
CA GLU A 84 -8.13 28.49 -18.83
C GLU A 84 -9.22 27.75 -18.06
N ASP A 85 -10.48 28.02 -18.39
CA ASP A 85 -11.64 27.37 -17.76
C ASP A 85 -11.66 25.87 -18.08
N GLU A 86 -11.45 25.51 -19.35
CA GLU A 86 -11.41 24.11 -19.75
C GLU A 86 -10.23 23.37 -19.12
N LEU A 87 -9.05 24.00 -19.07
CA LEU A 87 -7.88 23.43 -18.41
C LEU A 87 -8.11 23.28 -16.89
N GLY A 88 -8.77 24.25 -16.25
CA GLY A 88 -9.17 24.19 -14.86
C GLY A 88 -10.13 23.02 -14.58
N TRP A 89 -11.13 22.82 -15.44
CA TRP A 89 -12.05 21.70 -15.35
C TRP A 89 -11.34 20.35 -15.49
N LEU A 90 -10.42 20.22 -16.47
CA LEU A 90 -9.61 19.02 -16.64
C LEU A 90 -8.73 18.75 -15.42
N ALA A 91 -8.10 19.78 -14.85
CA ALA A 91 -7.29 19.65 -13.64
C ALA A 91 -8.12 19.14 -12.45
N ALA A 92 -9.30 19.73 -12.22
CA ALA A 92 -10.21 19.31 -11.17
C ALA A 92 -10.66 17.85 -11.35
N ALA A 93 -11.02 17.45 -12.57
CA ALA A 93 -11.39 16.07 -12.88
C ALA A 93 -10.23 15.08 -12.63
N ALA A 94 -8.98 15.48 -12.90
CA ALA A 94 -7.80 14.66 -12.61
C ALA A 94 -7.58 14.50 -11.11
N GLU A 95 -7.74 15.57 -10.33
CA GLU A 95 -7.62 15.54 -8.86
C GLU A 95 -8.70 14.64 -8.25
N GLU A 96 -9.94 14.75 -8.71
CA GLU A 96 -11.05 13.88 -8.29
C GLU A 96 -10.76 12.41 -8.62
N ALA A 97 -10.27 12.11 -9.83
CA ALA A 97 -9.92 10.74 -10.22
C ALA A 97 -8.79 10.15 -9.36
N VAL A 98 -7.79 10.96 -8.98
CA VAL A 98 -6.72 10.54 -8.06
C VAL A 98 -7.29 10.28 -6.67
N GLY A 99 -8.12 11.18 -6.15
CA GLY A 99 -8.77 11.04 -4.85
C GLY A 99 -9.62 9.77 -4.77
N ALA A 100 -10.47 9.52 -5.77
CA ALA A 100 -11.30 8.31 -5.85
C ALA A 100 -10.45 7.02 -5.91
N ALA A 101 -9.32 7.05 -6.63
CA ALA A 101 -8.41 5.91 -6.71
C ALA A 101 -7.70 5.65 -5.37
N GLU A 102 -7.31 6.70 -4.64
CA GLU A 102 -6.73 6.57 -3.30
C GLU A 102 -7.73 6.04 -2.28
N GLU A 103 -8.97 6.53 -2.32
CA GLU A 103 -10.07 6.05 -1.48
C GLU A 103 -10.34 4.56 -1.72
N THR A 104 -10.45 4.15 -2.99
CA THR A 104 -10.62 2.74 -3.37
C THR A 104 -9.47 1.87 -2.85
N ARG A 105 -8.22 2.33 -2.96
CA ARG A 105 -7.05 1.60 -2.45
C ARG A 105 -7.08 1.49 -0.92
N ALA A 106 -7.48 2.56 -0.23
CA ALA A 106 -7.62 2.57 1.22
C ALA A 106 -8.71 1.60 1.67
N GLU A 107 -9.85 1.58 1.00
CA GLU A 107 -10.96 0.66 1.27
C GLU A 107 -10.51 -0.80 1.09
N VAL A 108 -9.86 -1.13 -0.04
CA VAL A 108 -9.33 -2.48 -0.28
C VAL A 108 -8.32 -2.90 0.79
N LYS A 109 -7.45 -1.99 1.22
CA LYS A 109 -6.48 -2.25 2.29
C LYS A 109 -7.17 -2.53 3.62
N LEU A 110 -8.18 -1.75 3.98
CA LEU A 110 -8.96 -1.94 5.20
C LEU A 110 -9.73 -3.26 5.18
N ARG A 111 -10.40 -3.59 4.07
CA ARG A 111 -11.10 -4.87 3.90
C ARG A 111 -10.15 -6.06 4.08
N ARG A 112 -8.98 -6.03 3.43
CA ARG A 112 -7.95 -7.07 3.62
C ARG A 112 -7.50 -7.20 5.07
N ARG A 113 -7.37 -6.06 5.78
CA ARG A 113 -7.00 -6.05 7.20
C ARG A 113 -8.08 -6.71 8.06
N VAL A 114 -9.36 -6.41 7.81
CA VAL A 114 -10.50 -7.03 8.50
C VAL A 114 -10.48 -8.54 8.30
N THR A 115 -10.41 -9.02 7.05
CA THR A 115 -10.37 -10.47 6.74
C THR A 115 -9.20 -11.17 7.44
N THR A 116 -8.03 -10.52 7.51
CA THR A 116 -6.85 -11.08 8.20
C THR A 116 -7.10 -11.21 9.71
N LEU A 117 -7.72 -10.20 10.32
CA LEU A 117 -8.03 -10.18 11.74
C LEU A 117 -9.11 -11.22 12.07
N GLU A 118 -10.14 -11.35 11.24
CA GLU A 118 -11.18 -12.37 11.39
C GLU A 118 -10.60 -13.79 11.34
N ALA A 119 -9.72 -14.07 10.37
CA ALA A 119 -9.03 -15.35 10.29
C ALA A 119 -8.10 -15.62 11.49
N SER A 120 -7.49 -14.57 12.06
CA SER A 120 -6.72 -14.70 13.30
C SER A 120 -7.62 -15.01 14.50
N LEU A 121 -8.74 -14.30 14.63
CA LEU A 121 -9.71 -14.49 15.71
C LEU A 121 -10.31 -15.90 15.66
N SER A 122 -10.65 -16.39 14.46
CA SER A 122 -11.13 -17.76 14.26
C SER A 122 -10.13 -18.79 14.79
N ARG A 123 -8.85 -18.67 14.40
CA ARG A 123 -7.79 -19.58 14.86
C ARG A 123 -7.59 -19.52 16.37
N GLN A 124 -7.66 -18.33 16.96
CA GLN A 124 -7.56 -18.15 18.41
C GLN A 124 -8.76 -18.76 19.16
N ALA A 125 -9.96 -18.66 18.60
CA ALA A 125 -11.15 -19.28 19.17
C ALA A 125 -11.05 -20.81 19.14
N ASP A 126 -10.58 -21.39 18.03
CA ASP A 126 -10.36 -22.84 17.89
C ASP A 126 -9.32 -23.33 18.91
N GLU A 127 -8.21 -22.60 19.06
CA GLU A 127 -7.17 -22.93 20.03
C GLU A 127 -7.70 -22.85 21.48
N LEU A 128 -8.51 -21.83 21.81
CA LEU A 128 -9.13 -21.72 23.13
C LEU A 128 -10.08 -22.89 23.42
N LEU A 129 -10.83 -23.36 22.42
CA LEU A 129 -11.69 -24.54 22.57
C LEU A 129 -10.86 -25.80 22.82
N ARG A 130 -9.77 -25.97 22.08
CA ARG A 130 -8.83 -27.09 22.26
C ARG A 130 -8.24 -27.09 23.67
N LEU A 131 -7.67 -25.97 24.12
CA LEU A 131 -7.06 -25.85 25.45
C LEU A 131 -8.08 -26.08 26.58
N ARG A 132 -9.34 -25.68 26.39
CA ARG A 132 -10.42 -25.97 27.35
C ARG A 132 -10.71 -27.47 27.44
N ALA A 133 -10.73 -28.17 26.31
CA ALA A 133 -10.93 -29.62 26.28
C ALA A 133 -9.76 -30.36 26.97
N GLU A 134 -8.52 -29.98 26.66
CA GLU A 134 -7.32 -30.54 27.28
C GLU A 134 -7.31 -30.30 28.80
N LEU A 135 -7.68 -29.10 29.26
CA LEU A 135 -7.81 -28.78 30.68
C LEU A 135 -8.89 -29.62 31.38
N SER A 136 -10.02 -29.87 30.72
CA SER A 136 -11.07 -30.74 31.26
C SER A 136 -10.56 -32.15 31.46
N LEU A 137 -9.91 -32.71 30.43
CA LEU A 137 -9.35 -34.07 30.48
C LEU A 137 -8.31 -34.20 31.59
N ALA A 138 -7.40 -33.23 31.72
CA ALA A 138 -6.37 -33.23 32.76
C ALA A 138 -6.99 -33.14 34.17
N LYS A 139 -8.09 -32.40 34.34
CA LYS A 139 -8.81 -32.33 35.62
C LYS A 139 -9.45 -33.67 35.99
N ASP A 140 -10.02 -34.37 35.00
CA ASP A 140 -10.64 -35.68 35.19
C ASP A 140 -9.59 -36.73 35.55
N GLN A 141 -8.48 -36.80 34.81
CA GLN A 141 -7.33 -37.67 35.12
C GLN A 141 -6.81 -37.46 36.54
N ARG A 142 -6.60 -36.19 36.94
CA ARG A 142 -6.17 -35.86 38.31
C ARG A 142 -7.21 -36.25 39.37
N ALA A 143 -8.51 -36.21 39.04
CA ALA A 143 -9.55 -36.67 39.95
C ALA A 143 -9.51 -38.19 40.13
N ASP A 144 -9.28 -38.94 39.05
CA ASP A 144 -9.11 -40.40 39.08
C ASP A 144 -7.87 -40.82 39.84
N GLU A 145 -6.71 -40.19 39.61
CA GLU A 145 -5.49 -40.45 40.36
C GLU A 145 -5.68 -40.24 41.86
N ARG A 146 -6.38 -39.16 42.26
CA ARG A 146 -6.71 -38.92 43.67
C ARG A 146 -7.65 -39.98 44.25
N ARG A 147 -8.61 -40.48 43.46
CA ARG A 147 -9.49 -41.58 43.86
C ARG A 147 -8.69 -42.86 44.07
N ALA A 148 -7.86 -43.24 43.08
CA ALA A 148 -7.01 -44.43 43.14
C ALA A 148 -6.03 -44.37 44.33
N ARG A 149 -5.40 -43.22 44.55
CA ARG A 149 -4.50 -43.01 45.69
C ARG A 149 -5.20 -43.22 47.03
N ARG A 150 -6.40 -42.65 47.23
CA ARG A 150 -7.18 -42.84 48.46
C ARG A 150 -7.56 -44.31 48.69
N LEU A 151 -7.91 -45.03 47.63
CA LEU A 151 -8.21 -46.46 47.71
C LEU A 151 -6.96 -47.24 48.14
N ALA A 152 -5.82 -47.01 47.48
CA ALA A 152 -4.55 -47.65 47.83
C ALA A 152 -4.10 -47.34 49.28
N GLU A 153 -4.26 -46.10 49.74
CA GLU A 153 -3.95 -45.69 51.12
C GLU A 153 -4.85 -46.42 52.14
N SER A 154 -6.15 -46.55 51.84
CA SER A 154 -7.09 -47.31 52.68
C SER A 154 -6.75 -48.81 52.73
N ASP A 155 -6.44 -49.40 51.58
CA ASP A 155 -6.08 -50.81 51.46
C ASP A 155 -4.78 -51.12 52.22
N ALA A 156 -3.77 -50.26 52.06
CA ALA A 156 -2.53 -50.35 52.83
C ALA A 156 -2.77 -50.23 54.34
N GLY A 157 -3.68 -49.34 54.75
CA GLY A 157 -4.08 -49.18 56.15
C GLY A 157 -4.86 -50.38 56.70
N ARG A 158 -5.64 -51.09 55.88
CA ARG A 158 -6.26 -52.37 56.28
C ARG A 158 -5.21 -53.47 56.41
N LEU A 159 -4.35 -53.64 55.41
CA LEU A 159 -3.31 -54.67 55.42
C LEU A 159 -2.37 -54.53 56.61
N ARG A 160 -2.00 -53.29 56.98
CA ARG A 160 -1.14 -53.03 58.14
C ARG A 160 -1.80 -53.49 59.46
N ARG A 161 -3.09 -53.20 59.63
CA ARG A 161 -3.84 -53.64 60.82
C ARG A 161 -3.94 -55.16 60.91
N THR A 162 -4.25 -55.84 59.82
CA THR A 162 -4.27 -57.31 59.82
C THR A 162 -2.89 -57.91 60.08
N THR A 163 -1.80 -57.31 59.59
CA THR A 163 -0.44 -57.78 59.94
C THR A 163 -0.10 -57.55 61.41
N GLU A 164 -0.55 -56.44 62.00
CA GLU A 164 -0.37 -56.15 63.43
C GLU A 164 -1.17 -57.14 64.30
N GLU A 165 -2.43 -57.42 63.93
CA GLU A 165 -3.27 -58.42 64.61
C GLU A 165 -2.64 -59.83 64.57
N LEU A 166 -2.18 -60.28 63.39
CA LEU A 166 -1.52 -61.58 63.23
C LEU A 166 -0.19 -61.66 63.99
N ALA A 167 0.58 -60.57 64.05
CA ALA A 167 1.82 -60.54 64.82
C ALA A 167 1.55 -60.66 66.33
N THR A 168 0.43 -60.08 66.80
CA THR A 168 0.02 -60.16 68.20
C THR A 168 -0.46 -61.56 68.58
N GLU A 169 -1.14 -62.27 67.66
CA GLU A 169 -1.59 -63.67 67.85
C GLU A 169 -0.45 -64.71 67.88
N VAL A 170 0.73 -64.38 67.34
CA VAL A 170 1.90 -65.29 67.30
C VAL A 170 2.78 -65.17 68.54
N ASP A 171 2.69 -64.05 69.27
CA ASP A 171 3.45 -63.77 70.49
C ASP A 171 2.73 -64.20 71.80
N ASP A 172 1.45 -64.63 71.72
CA ASP A 172 0.65 -65.24 72.80
C ASP A 172 0.70 -66.79 72.77
#